data_AF-A0A959XU59-F1
#
_entry.id   AF-A0A959XU59-F1
#
_cell.length_a   1.000
_cell.length_b   1.000
_cell.length_c   1.000
_cell.angle_alpha   90.00
_cell.angle_beta   90.00
_cell.angle_gamma   90.00
#
_symmetry.space_group_name_H-M   'P 1'
#
loop_
_entity.id
_entity.type
_entity.pdbx_description
1 polymer ?
#
loop_
_entity_poly.entity_id
_entity_poly.type
_entity_poly.pdbx_seq_one_letter_code
_entity_poly.pdbx_strand_id
1 'polypeptide(L)'
;EYRNRYGVDGIMIGRASIGHPFIFNEIKHFMATGEHLPTPTILDRVEAAREHLRSSLVWKGPWEGVVEMRRHYGNYLKGLPNVKEMRLRLCTERDPAVLEEILDEVIANYTLADVA
;
A
#
# COMPACT_ATOMS: atom_id res chain seq x y z
N GLU A 1 -15.42 11.73 -16.27
CA GLU A 1 -15.72 13.10 -16.75
C GLU A 1 -14.61 13.69 -17.62
N TYR A 2 -13.40 13.94 -17.09
CA TYR A 2 -12.30 14.60 -17.80
C TYR A 2 -11.94 13.99 -19.17
N ARG A 3 -11.83 12.66 -19.28
CA ARG A 3 -11.56 11.99 -20.57
C ARG A 3 -12.57 12.36 -21.65
N ASN A 4 -13.86 12.26 -21.32
CA ASN A 4 -14.95 12.52 -22.27
C ASN A 4 -15.12 14.02 -22.54
N ARG A 5 -14.79 14.87 -21.56
CA ARG A 5 -14.88 16.33 -21.68
C ARG A 5 -13.78 16.95 -22.53
N TYR A 6 -12.55 16.43 -22.42
CA TYR A 6 -11.37 17.02 -23.06
C TYR A 6 -10.81 16.20 -24.21
N GLY A 7 -11.39 15.02 -24.50
CA GLY A 7 -10.97 14.17 -25.62
C GLY A 7 -9.52 13.70 -25.52
N VAL A 8 -9.00 13.54 -24.30
CA VAL A 8 -7.60 13.17 -24.07
C VAL A 8 -7.39 11.66 -24.23
N ASP A 9 -6.25 11.28 -24.81
CA ASP A 9 -5.86 9.88 -24.99
C ASP A 9 -5.36 9.22 -23.69
N GLY A 10 -5.03 10.01 -22.67
CA GLY A 10 -4.50 9.53 -21.40
C GLY A 10 -4.69 10.50 -20.24
N ILE A 11 -4.67 9.95 -19.03
CA ILE A 11 -4.73 10.71 -17.77
C ILE A 11 -3.58 10.22 -16.88
N MET A 12 -2.79 11.15 -16.36
CA MET A 12 -1.75 10.86 -15.37
C MET A 12 -2.33 10.87 -13.96
N ILE A 13 -1.97 9.85 -13.17
CA ILE A 13 -2.38 9.72 -11.77
C ILE A 13 -1.14 9.89 -10.89
N GLY A 14 -1.12 10.93 -10.06
CA GLY A 14 -0.04 11.21 -9.12
C GLY A 14 -0.40 10.79 -7.70
N ARG A 15 -0.81 11.77 -6.88
CA ARG A 15 -1.03 11.59 -5.42
C ARG A 15 -1.88 10.39 -5.02
N ALA A 16 -2.89 10.04 -5.82
CA ALA A 16 -3.81 8.95 -5.51
C ALA A 16 -3.18 7.55 -5.63
N SER A 17 -2.04 7.40 -6.32
CA SER A 17 -1.31 6.12 -6.41
C SER A 17 -0.31 5.91 -5.26
N ILE A 18 -0.07 6.91 -4.42
CA ILE A 18 0.94 6.84 -3.36
C ILE A 18 0.41 5.96 -2.21
N GLY A 19 1.00 4.77 -2.04
CA GLY A 19 0.57 3.77 -1.07
C GLY A 19 -0.78 3.11 -1.39
N HIS A 20 -1.33 3.36 -2.57
CA HIS A 20 -2.54 2.71 -3.10
C HIS A 20 -2.33 2.33 -4.58
N PRO A 21 -1.42 1.38 -4.88
CA PRO A 21 -1.12 0.98 -6.26
C PRO A 21 -2.32 0.32 -6.97
N PHE A 22 -3.34 -0.11 -6.22
CA PHE A 22 -4.57 -0.74 -6.72
C PHE A 22 -5.40 0.17 -7.63
N ILE A 23 -5.24 1.49 -7.50
CA ILE A 23 -5.99 2.49 -8.28
C ILE A 23 -5.95 2.26 -9.78
N PHE A 24 -4.84 1.75 -10.31
CA PHE A 24 -4.71 1.48 -11.73
C PHE A 24 -5.60 0.32 -12.18
N ASN A 25 -5.73 -0.73 -11.36
CA ASN A 25 -6.60 -1.86 -11.65
C ASN A 25 -8.07 -1.49 -11.44
N GLU A 26 -8.38 -0.73 -10.38
CA GLU A 26 -9.72 -0.19 -10.11
C GLU A 26 -10.24 0.64 -11.29
N ILE A 27 -9.41 1.56 -11.82
CA ILE A 27 -9.78 2.39 -12.98
C ILE A 27 -9.94 1.56 -14.24
N LYS A 28 -9.03 0.61 -14.50
CA LYS A 28 -9.14 -0.28 -15.66
C LYS A 28 -10.42 -1.12 -15.61
N HIS A 29 -10.75 -1.68 -14.45
CA HIS A 29 -11.97 -2.47 -14.26
C HIS A 29 -13.21 -1.61 -14.46
N PHE A 30 -13.31 -0.46 -13.78
CA PHE A 30 -14.44 0.45 -13.95
C PHE A 30 -14.61 0.92 -15.39
N MET A 31 -13.51 1.19 -16.10
CA MET A 31 -13.57 1.53 -17.52
C MET A 31 -14.08 0.40 -18.42
N ALA A 32 -13.89 -0.85 -18.03
CA ALA A 32 -14.29 -2.02 -18.81
C ALA A 32 -15.73 -2.49 -18.49
N THR A 33 -16.14 -2.43 -17.21
CA THR A 33 -17.41 -3.02 -16.74
C THR A 33 -18.45 -1.97 -16.35
N GLY A 34 -18.03 -0.75 -16.03
CA GLY A 34 -18.89 0.26 -15.39
C GLY A 34 -19.12 0.03 -13.89
N GLU A 35 -18.53 -1.03 -13.32
CA GLU A 35 -18.67 -1.39 -11.90
C GLU A 35 -17.39 -1.09 -11.12
N HIS A 36 -17.52 -0.84 -9.82
CA HIS A 36 -16.36 -0.63 -8.95
C HIS A 36 -15.85 -1.96 -8.40
N LEU A 37 -14.53 -2.15 -8.41
CA LEU A 37 -13.91 -3.26 -7.68
C LEU A 37 -14.14 -3.10 -6.17
N PRO A 38 -14.19 -4.21 -5.42
CA PRO A 38 -14.10 -4.15 -3.98
C PRO A 38 -12.81 -3.46 -3.56
N THR A 39 -12.88 -2.67 -2.50
CA THR A 39 -11.71 -2.05 -1.87
C THR A 39 -10.69 -3.13 -1.50
N PRO A 40 -9.38 -2.90 -1.70
CA PRO A 40 -8.36 -3.86 -1.30
C PRO A 40 -8.43 -4.14 0.19
N THR A 41 -8.30 -5.41 0.54
CA THR A 41 -8.28 -5.89 1.92
C THR A 41 -7.02 -5.43 2.65
N ILE A 42 -6.97 -5.59 3.97
CA ILE A 42 -5.72 -5.33 4.70
C ILE A 42 -4.60 -6.27 4.25
N LEU A 43 -4.93 -7.52 3.94
CA LEU A 43 -3.96 -8.46 3.36
C LEU A 43 -3.36 -7.90 2.06
N ASP A 44 -4.19 -7.45 1.12
CA ASP A 44 -3.71 -6.88 -0.15
C ASP A 44 -2.76 -5.69 0.11
N ARG A 45 -3.15 -4.79 1.01
CA ARG A 45 -2.37 -3.58 1.33
C ARG A 45 -1.03 -3.92 1.99
N VAL A 46 -1.01 -4.91 2.88
CA VAL A 46 0.23 -5.36 3.54
C VAL A 46 1.13 -6.10 2.56
N GLU A 47 0.59 -6.96 1.70
CA GLU A 47 1.36 -7.61 0.63
C GLU A 47 1.97 -6.60 -0.32
N ALA A 48 1.25 -5.53 -0.68
CA ALA A 48 1.79 -4.45 -1.48
C ALA A 48 2.92 -3.69 -0.77
N ALA A 49 2.83 -3.50 0.56
CA ALA A 49 3.89 -2.90 1.36
C ALA A 49 5.13 -3.81 1.47
N ARG A 50 4.90 -5.12 1.65
CA ARG A 50 5.93 -6.17 1.70
C ARG A 50 6.69 -6.27 0.38
N GLU A 51 5.98 -6.31 -0.75
CA GLU A 51 6.61 -6.34 -2.07
C GLU A 51 7.45 -5.08 -2.32
N HIS A 52 6.95 -3.92 -1.90
CA HIS A 52 7.71 -2.68 -1.98
C HIS A 52 8.97 -2.72 -1.09
N LEU A 53 8.90 -3.28 0.12
CA LEU A 53 10.07 -3.48 0.98
C LEU A 53 11.10 -4.38 0.30
N ARG A 54 10.69 -5.56 -0.17
CA ARG A 54 11.56 -6.53 -0.86
C ARG A 54 12.22 -5.91 -2.08
N SER A 55 11.44 -5.23 -2.92
CA SER A 55 11.95 -4.50 -4.09
C SER A 55 12.96 -3.41 -3.70
N SER A 56 12.69 -2.65 -2.64
CA SER A 56 13.59 -1.60 -2.15
C SER A 56 14.91 -2.19 -1.62
N LEU A 57 14.86 -3.33 -0.93
CA LEU A 57 16.04 -4.07 -0.46
C LEU A 57 16.89 -4.59 -1.62
N VAL A 58 16.26 -5.18 -2.64
CA VAL A 58 16.96 -5.67 -3.83
C VAL A 58 17.63 -4.52 -4.59
N TRP A 59 16.94 -3.39 -4.73
CA TRP A 59 17.43 -2.28 -5.55
C TRP A 59 18.47 -1.40 -4.84
N LYS A 60 18.28 -1.14 -3.54
CA LYS A 60 19.08 -0.15 -2.78
C LYS A 60 19.99 -0.80 -1.74
N GLY A 61 19.86 -2.11 -1.54
CA GLY A 61 20.57 -2.84 -0.50
C GLY A 61 19.91 -2.72 0.88
N PRO A 62 20.45 -3.43 1.90
CA PRO A 62 19.76 -3.64 3.17
C PRO A 62 19.48 -2.37 3.95
N TRP A 63 20.45 -1.45 4.04
CA TRP A 63 20.29 -0.24 4.85
C TRP A 63 19.41 0.82 4.17
N GLU A 64 19.73 1.20 2.93
CA GLU A 64 18.98 2.22 2.20
C GLU A 64 17.56 1.76 1.87
N GLY A 65 17.38 0.48 1.53
CA GLY A 65 16.07 -0.11 1.24
C GLY A 65 15.12 0.00 2.42
N VAL A 66 15.58 -0.32 3.62
CA VAL A 66 14.78 -0.16 4.86
C VAL A 66 14.49 1.31 5.15
N VAL A 67 15.50 2.18 5.12
CA VAL A 67 15.33 3.59 5.49
C VAL A 67 14.36 4.29 4.55
N GLU A 68 14.37 3.95 3.26
CA GLU A 68 13.49 4.56 2.29
C GLU A 68 12.02 4.15 2.50
N MET A 69 11.74 2.90 2.88
CA MET A 69 10.39 2.42 3.14
C MET A 69 9.64 3.16 4.24
N ARG A 70 10.35 3.80 5.17
CA ARG A 70 9.77 4.51 6.32
C ARG A 70 8.73 5.57 5.93
N ARG A 71 8.92 6.23 4.77
CA ARG A 71 7.97 7.25 4.27
C ARG A 71 6.70 6.65 3.65
N HIS A 72 6.70 5.35 3.34
CA HIS A 72 5.62 4.67 2.62
C HIS A 72 4.65 3.96 3.54
N TYR A 73 5.10 3.41 4.67
CA TYR A 73 4.25 2.66 5.61
C TYR A 73 3.02 3.44 6.06
N GLY A 74 3.15 4.75 6.27
CA GLY A 74 2.02 5.60 6.65
C GLY A 74 0.88 5.63 5.63
N ASN A 75 1.19 5.50 4.34
CA ASN A 75 0.18 5.47 3.29
C ASN A 75 -0.50 4.10 3.22
N TYR A 76 0.27 3.00 3.29
CA TYR A 76 -0.29 1.64 3.29
C TYR A 76 -1.16 1.34 4.49
N LEU A 77 -0.88 1.93 5.66
CA LEU A 77 -1.61 1.69 6.92
C LEU A 77 -2.66 2.77 7.23
N LYS A 78 -2.91 3.70 6.32
CA LYS A 78 -3.84 4.81 6.54
C LYS A 78 -5.25 4.31 6.83
N GLY A 79 -5.90 4.87 7.85
CA GLY A 79 -7.28 4.52 8.22
C GLY A 79 -7.42 3.33 9.17
N LEU A 80 -6.32 2.63 9.51
CA LEU A 80 -6.34 1.57 10.51
C LEU A 80 -6.43 2.16 11.94
N PRO A 81 -7.38 1.71 12.79
CA PRO A 81 -7.51 2.19 14.16
C PRO A 81 -6.30 1.75 15.00
N ASN A 82 -5.80 2.62 15.88
CA ASN A 82 -4.69 2.31 16.80
C ASN A 82 -3.37 1.86 16.16
N VAL A 83 -3.15 2.10 14.86
CA VAL A 83 -1.96 1.63 14.13
C VAL A 83 -0.66 2.40 14.44
N LYS A 84 -0.73 3.42 15.29
CA LYS A 84 0.39 4.35 15.57
C LYS A 84 1.63 3.63 16.08
N GLU A 85 1.45 2.66 16.98
CA GLU A 85 2.55 1.91 17.60
C GLU A 85 3.22 0.96 16.61
N MET A 86 2.45 0.15 15.87
CA MET A 86 2.97 -0.72 14.80
C MET A 86 3.70 0.09 13.73
N ARG A 87 3.13 1.24 13.32
CA ARG A 87 3.80 2.14 12.36
C ARG A 87 5.12 2.70 12.90
N LEU A 88 5.18 3.04 14.19
CA LEU A 88 6.42 3.51 14.79
C LEU A 88 7.50 2.44 14.73
N ARG A 89 7.16 1.20 15.09
CA ARG A 89 8.07 0.04 15.02
C ARG A 89 8.62 -0.16 13.59
N LEU A 90 7.75 -0.16 12.58
CA LEU A 90 8.14 -0.22 11.16
C LEU A 90 9.09 0.93 10.75
N CYS A 91 8.91 2.12 11.31
CA CYS A 91 9.73 3.29 11.01
C CYS A 91 11.08 3.32 11.76
N THR A 92 11.26 2.53 12.81
CA THR A 92 12.48 2.53 13.63
C THR A 92 13.34 1.31 13.42
N GLU A 93 12.73 0.16 13.12
CA GLU A 93 13.40 -1.11 12.88
C GLU A 93 14.35 -1.03 11.68
N ARG A 94 15.39 -1.88 11.72
CA ARG A 94 16.47 -1.96 10.74
C ARG A 94 16.62 -3.36 10.15
N ASP A 95 16.19 -4.40 10.87
CA ASP A 95 16.25 -5.78 10.37
C ASP A 95 15.04 -6.07 9.44
N PRO A 96 15.28 -6.40 8.17
CA PRO A 96 14.22 -6.81 7.24
C PRO A 96 13.36 -7.98 7.73
N ALA A 97 13.94 -8.94 8.45
CA ALA A 97 13.19 -10.09 8.96
C ALA A 97 12.17 -9.64 10.02
N VAL A 98 12.59 -8.78 10.95
CA VAL A 98 11.69 -8.22 11.98
C VAL A 98 10.62 -7.32 11.35
N LEU A 99 10.96 -6.60 10.27
CA LEU A 99 9.96 -5.83 9.51
C LEU A 99 8.87 -6.72 8.90
N GLU A 100 9.24 -7.87 8.34
CA GLU A 100 8.27 -8.86 7.82
C GLU A 100 7.37 -9.40 8.93
N GLU A 101 7.91 -9.70 10.11
CA GLU A 101 7.14 -10.13 11.28
C GLU A 101 6.15 -9.06 11.76
N ILE A 102 6.56 -7.78 11.76
CA ILE A 102 5.66 -6.67 12.11
C ILE A 102 4.54 -6.54 11.07
N LEU A 103 4.82 -6.78 9.79
CA LEU A 103 3.78 -6.78 8.75
C LEU A 103 2.80 -7.94 8.94
N ASP A 104 3.25 -9.13 9.34
CA ASP A 104 2.37 -10.24 9.70
C ASP A 104 1.50 -9.91 10.92
N GLU A 105 2.06 -9.23 11.92
CA GLU A 105 1.29 -8.75 13.09
C GLU A 105 0.18 -7.77 12.68
N VAL A 106 0.45 -6.89 11.70
CA VAL A 106 -0.58 -6.00 11.13
C VAL A 106 -1.70 -6.83 10.50
N ILE A 107 -1.38 -7.86 9.70
CA ILE A 107 -2.40 -8.72 9.11
C ILE A 107 -3.24 -9.33 10.22
N ALA A 108 -2.62 -10.02 11.18
CA ALA A 108 -3.32 -10.70 12.27
C ALA A 108 -4.25 -9.77 13.07
N ASN A 109 -3.80 -8.54 13.35
CA ASN A 109 -4.55 -7.58 14.15
C ASN A 109 -5.77 -6.99 13.44
N TYR A 110 -5.76 -6.92 12.11
CA TYR A 110 -6.78 -6.22 11.34
C TYR A 110 -7.62 -7.11 10.42
N THR A 111 -7.16 -8.31 10.03
CA THR A 111 -8.02 -9.27 9.31
C THR A 111 -9.19 -9.78 10.15
N LEU A 112 -9.11 -9.75 11.48
CA LEU A 112 -10.23 -10.05 12.37
C LEU A 112 -11.22 -8.89 12.52
N ALA A 113 -10.80 -7.67 12.19
CA ALA A 113 -11.62 -6.45 12.31
C ALA A 113 -12.41 -6.13 11.03
N ASP A 114 -12.01 -6.67 9.87
CA ASP A 114 -12.71 -6.49 8.58
C ASP A 114 -14.05 -7.26 8.49
N VAL A 115 -14.45 -7.98 9.56
CA VAL A 115 -15.70 -8.77 9.65
C VAL A 115 -16.72 -8.13 10.62
N ALA A 116 -16.45 -6.95 11.17
CA ALA A 116 -17.35 -6.21 12.07
C ALA A 116 -17.81 -4.88 11.46
#